data_AF-A0AA51M3M4-F1
#
_entry.id   AF-A0AA51M3M4-F1
#
_cell.length_a   1.000
_cell.length_b   1.000
_cell.length_c   1.000
_cell.angle_alpha   90.00
_cell.angle_beta   90.00
_cell.angle_gamma   90.00
#
_symmetry.space_group_name_H-M   'P 1'
#
loop_
_entity.id
_entity.type
_entity.pdbx_description
1 polymer ?
#
loop_
_entity_poly.entity_id
_entity_poly.type
_entity_poly.pdbx_seq_one_letter_code
_entity_poly.pdbx_strand_id
1 'polypeptide(L)'
;MSTTKKLRETYNETQHKIVHYLNGGITKGKHYFKSKYIAKDLGLSPKEVGTNMAILADICKELDIIRWSYSNSTTWMVTPRTA
;
A
#
# COMPACT_ATOMS: atom_id res chain seq x y z
N MET A 1 16.05 7.96 9.48
CA MET A 1 16.51 6.56 9.27
C MET A 1 15.77 5.50 10.09
N SER A 2 14.93 5.86 11.09
CA SER A 2 14.30 4.87 11.99
C SER A 2 12.99 4.24 11.51
N THR A 3 12.24 4.89 10.61
CA THR A 3 10.92 4.41 10.13
C THR A 3 11.03 3.17 9.24
N THR A 4 12.00 3.16 8.32
CA THR A 4 12.23 2.06 7.37
C THR A 4 12.67 0.77 8.07
N LYS A 5 13.35 0.87 9.22
CA LYS A 5 13.81 -0.30 9.98
C LYS A 5 12.63 -0.99 10.71
N LYS A 6 11.76 -0.22 11.36
CA LYS A 6 10.55 -0.72 12.06
C LYS A 6 9.58 -1.45 11.13
N LEU A 7 9.43 -0.96 9.91
CA LEU A 7 8.56 -1.55 8.90
C LEU A 7 8.98 -2.97 8.49
N ARG A 8 10.28 -3.31 8.52
CA ARG A 8 10.79 -4.65 8.14
C ARG A 8 10.57 -5.71 9.20
N GLU A 9 10.34 -5.33 10.45
CA GLU A 9 10.08 -6.25 11.55
C GLU A 9 8.60 -6.63 11.64
N THR A 10 7.71 -5.82 11.05
CA THR A 10 6.24 -6.00 11.14
C THR A 10 5.63 -6.56 9.85
N TYR A 11 6.24 -6.28 8.70
CA TYR A 11 5.72 -6.66 7.39
C TYR A 11 6.68 -7.58 6.65
N ASN A 12 6.14 -8.49 5.83
CA ASN A 12 6.97 -9.26 4.90
C ASN A 12 7.58 -8.36 3.81
N GLU A 13 8.51 -8.90 3.02
CA GLU A 13 9.23 -8.12 2.01
C GLU A 13 8.30 -7.45 0.98
N THR A 14 7.29 -8.16 0.48
CA THR A 14 6.33 -7.62 -0.49
C THR A 14 5.48 -6.51 0.12
N GLN A 15 4.96 -6.72 1.33
CA GLN A 15 4.20 -5.72 2.07
C GLN A 15 5.04 -4.47 2.34
N HIS A 16 6.31 -4.65 2.71
CA HIS A 16 7.24 -3.54 2.90
C HIS A 16 7.41 -2.70 1.63
N LYS A 17 7.60 -3.35 0.46
CA LYS A 17 7.69 -2.67 -0.84
C LYS A 17 6.41 -1.88 -1.16
N ILE A 18 5.25 -2.48 -0.88
CA ILE A 18 3.96 -1.82 -1.08
C ILE A 18 3.80 -0.61 -0.16
N VAL A 19 4.05 -0.74 1.15
CA VAL A 19 3.93 0.38 2.10
C VAL A 19 4.89 1.52 1.74
N HIS A 20 6.11 1.21 1.32
CA HIS A 20 7.06 2.22 0.84
C HIS A 20 6.54 2.95 -0.41
N TYR A 21 6.00 2.21 -1.39
CA TYR A 21 5.39 2.77 -2.59
C TYR A 21 4.21 3.70 -2.26
N LEU A 22 3.32 3.27 -1.36
CA LEU A 22 2.16 4.06 -0.94
C LEU A 22 2.58 5.36 -0.25
N ASN A 23 3.51 5.29 0.71
CA ASN A 23 4.06 6.47 1.38
C ASN A 23 4.68 7.45 0.38
N GLY A 24 5.47 6.97 -0.59
CA GLY A 24 6.03 7.81 -1.64
C GLY A 24 5.00 8.46 -2.56
N GLY A 25 3.81 7.86 -2.70
CA GLY A 25 2.68 8.47 -3.40
C GLY A 25 1.99 9.55 -2.57
N ILE A 26 1.77 9.29 -1.28
CA ILE A 26 1.09 10.22 -0.37
C ILE A 26 1.91 11.49 -0.17
N THR A 27 3.24 11.38 -0.03
CA THR A 27 4.12 12.56 0.06
C THR A 27 4.07 13.45 -1.19
N LYS A 28 3.59 12.90 -2.32
CA LYS A 28 3.35 13.62 -3.58
C LYS A 28 1.88 14.04 -3.76
N GLY A 29 1.04 13.90 -2.73
CA GLY A 29 -0.38 14.25 -2.76
C GLY A 29 -1.32 13.19 -3.38
N LYS A 30 -0.84 11.96 -3.64
CA LYS A 30 -1.67 10.88 -4.19
C LYS A 30 -2.37 10.11 -3.09
N HIS A 31 -3.70 10.00 -3.18
CA HIS A 31 -4.53 9.24 -2.24
C HIS A 31 -5.19 8.00 -2.84
N TYR A 32 -5.25 7.87 -4.17
CA TYR A 32 -5.90 6.72 -4.82
C TYR A 32 -4.91 5.88 -5.60
N PHE A 33 -4.90 4.58 -5.32
CA PHE A 33 -3.95 3.63 -5.88
C PHE A 33 -4.67 2.43 -6.49
N LYS A 34 -4.49 2.20 -7.79
CA LYS A 34 -5.02 1.00 -8.44
C LYS A 34 -4.03 -0.15 -8.33
N SER A 35 -4.50 -1.35 -7.99
CA SER A 35 -3.67 -2.56 -7.85
C SER A 35 -2.83 -2.82 -9.09
N LYS A 36 -3.40 -2.65 -10.30
CA LYS A 36 -2.65 -2.86 -11.55
C LYS A 36 -1.45 -1.92 -11.75
N TYR A 37 -1.50 -0.69 -11.22
CA TYR A 37 -0.40 0.25 -11.36
C TYR A 37 0.68 0.00 -10.32
N ILE A 38 0.30 -0.31 -9.07
CA ILE A 38 1.25 -0.77 -8.05
C ILE A 38 1.97 -2.03 -8.56
N ALA A 39 1.22 -2.98 -9.13
CA ALA A 39 1.77 -4.21 -9.68
C ALA A 39 2.82 -3.96 -10.77
N LYS A 40 2.48 -3.09 -11.73
CA LYS A 40 3.41 -2.68 -12.79
C LYS A 40 4.69 -2.05 -12.23
N ASP A 41 4.55 -1.14 -11.27
CA ASP A 41 5.68 -0.37 -10.74
C ASP A 41 6.59 -1.20 -9.83
N LEU A 42 6.05 -2.22 -9.16
CA LEU A 42 6.78 -3.08 -8.23
C LEU A 42 7.18 -4.45 -8.82
N GLY A 43 6.83 -4.73 -10.07
CA GLY A 43 7.08 -6.03 -10.70
C GLY A 43 6.28 -7.18 -10.08
N LEU A 44 5.10 -6.88 -9.53
CA LEU A 44 4.20 -7.85 -8.91
C LEU A 44 3.00 -8.15 -9.81
N SER A 45 2.19 -9.14 -9.45
CA SER A 45 0.90 -9.35 -10.11
C SER A 45 -0.21 -8.47 -9.48
N PRO A 46 -1.23 -8.01 -10.23
CA PRO A 46 -2.36 -7.28 -9.65
C PRO A 46 -3.11 -8.06 -8.57
N LYS A 47 -3.14 -9.40 -8.68
CA LYS A 47 -3.74 -10.30 -7.68
C LYS A 47 -2.93 -10.28 -6.38
N GLU A 48 -1.62 -10.45 -6.48
CA GLU A 48 -0.71 -10.41 -5.33
C GLU A 48 -0.76 -9.07 -4.60
N VAL A 49 -0.80 -7.96 -5.36
CA VAL A 49 -1.01 -6.62 -4.77
C VAL A 49 -2.36 -6.56 -4.06
N GLY A 50 -3.44 -7.03 -4.67
CA GLY A 50 -4.77 -7.04 -4.06
C GLY A 50 -4.81 -7.78 -2.72
N THR A 51 -4.19 -8.96 -2.65
CA THR A 51 -4.08 -9.74 -1.40
C THR A 51 -3.30 -8.98 -0.33
N ASN A 52 -2.13 -8.44 -0.68
CA ASN A 52 -1.31 -7.71 0.28
C ASN A 52 -1.96 -6.40 0.74
N MET A 53 -2.65 -5.68 -0.15
CA MET A 53 -3.41 -4.48 0.21
C MET A 53 -4.56 -4.78 1.16
N ALA A 54 -5.25 -5.92 0.99
CA ALA A 54 -6.29 -6.35 1.93
C ALA A 54 -5.71 -6.64 3.33
N ILE A 55 -4.58 -7.37 3.40
CA ILE A 55 -3.91 -7.63 4.67
C ILE A 55 -3.44 -6.32 5.32
N LEU A 56 -2.82 -5.43 4.55
CA LEU A 56 -2.33 -4.14 5.05
C LEU A 56 -3.48 -3.23 5.51
N ALA A 57 -4.67 -3.32 4.92
CA ALA A 57 -5.84 -2.58 5.42
C ALA A 57 -6.19 -2.94 6.87
N ASP A 58 -5.96 -4.20 7.27
CA ASP A 58 -6.27 -4.66 8.62
C ASP A 58 -5.11 -4.40 9.60
N ILE A 59 -3.85 -4.59 9.16
CA ILE A 59 -2.69 -4.61 10.06
C ILE A 59 -1.85 -3.34 10.04
N CYS A 60 -1.98 -2.48 9.01
CA CYS A 60 -1.08 -1.35 8.84
C CYS A 60 -1.33 -0.30 9.92
N LYS A 61 -0.26 0.11 10.61
CA LYS A 61 -0.35 1.08 11.72
C LYS A 61 -0.09 2.51 11.26
N GLU A 62 0.62 2.68 10.15
CA GLU A 62 1.06 3.98 9.64
C GLU A 62 0.08 4.60 8.63
N LEU A 63 -0.68 3.77 7.93
CA LEU A 63 -1.58 4.17 6.85
C LEU A 63 -2.99 3.66 7.13
N ASP A 64 -3.98 4.48 6.84
CA ASP A 64 -5.36 4.02 6.68
C ASP A 64 -5.59 3.65 5.21
N ILE A 65 -5.99 2.40 4.97
CA ILE A 65 -6.12 1.80 3.63
C ILE A 65 -7.53 1.27 3.49
N ILE A 66 -8.32 1.88 2.60
CA ILE A 66 -9.72 1.52 2.38
C ILE A 66 -9.92 1.09 0.93
N ARG A 67 -10.67 0.02 0.71
CA ARG A 67 -11.06 -0.39 -0.64
C ARG A 67 -12.12 0.56 -1.19
N TRP A 68 -11.84 1.19 -2.34
CA TRP A 68 -12.66 2.29 -2.87
C TRP A 68 -13.54 1.90 -4.07
N SER A 69 -12.98 1.20 -5.07
CA SER A 69 -13.76 0.78 -6.26
C SER A 69 -13.11 -0.41 -6.99
N TYR A 70 -13.84 -1.01 -7.92
CA TYR A 70 -13.37 -2.18 -8.71
C TYR A 70 -13.28 -1.92 -10.23
N SER A 71 -13.45 -0.68 -10.69
CA SER A 71 -13.42 -0.38 -12.13
C SER A 71 -12.01 -0.52 -12.71
N ASN A 72 -11.84 -1.53 -13.58
CA ASN A 72 -10.60 -1.82 -14.30
C ASN A 72 -9.39 -1.98 -13.35
N SER A 73 -9.56 -2.87 -12.36
CA SER A 73 -8.70 -3.17 -11.19
C SER A 73 -9.13 -2.47 -9.90
N THR A 74 -8.93 -3.15 -8.77
CA THR A 74 -9.24 -2.63 -7.43
C THR A 74 -8.48 -1.33 -7.16
N THR A 75 -9.21 -0.32 -6.70
CA THR A 75 -8.67 0.97 -6.27
C THR A 75 -8.72 1.04 -4.75
N TRP A 76 -7.64 1.49 -4.15
CA TRP A 76 -7.49 1.69 -2.72
C TRP A 76 -7.33 3.18 -2.45
N MET A 77 -8.13 3.70 -1.53
CA MET A 77 -7.91 5.00 -0.94
C MET A 77 -6.92 4.82 0.21
N VAL A 78 -5.87 5.64 0.24
CA VAL A 78 -4.83 5.57 1.25
C VAL A 78 -4.57 6.96 1.81
N THR A 79 -4.57 7.06 3.13
CA THR A 79 -4.26 8.29 3.86
C THR A 79 -3.28 7.99 5.00
N PRO A 80 -2.50 8.98 5.47
CA PRO A 80 -1.75 8.83 6.72
C PRO A 80 -2.72 8.53 7.86
N ARG A 81 -2.38 7.56 8.72
CA ARG A 81 -3.12 7.40 9.98
C ARG A 81 -2.69 8.54 10.90
N THR A 82 -3.55 9.54 11.07
CA THR A 82 -3.32 10.59 12.06
C THR A 82 -3.31 9.94 13.44
N ALA A 83 -2.22 10.15 14.19
CA ALA A 83 -2.08 9.65 15.55
C ALA A 83 -3.05 10.34 16.51
#